data_AF-A0A922KBP1-F1
#
_entry.id   AF-A0A922KBP1-F1
#
_cell.length_a   1.000
_cell.length_b   1.000
_cell.length_c   1.000
_cell.angle_alpha   90.00
_cell.angle_beta   90.00
_cell.angle_gamma   90.00
#
_symmetry.space_group_name_H-M   'P 1'
#
loop_
_entity.id
_entity.type
_entity.pdbx_description
1 polymer ?
#
loop_
_entity_poly.entity_id
_entity_poly.type
_entity_poly.pdbx_seq_one_letter_code
_entity_poly.pdbx_strand_id
1 'polypeptide(L)'
;MMSILHSMILVLDILMVALLFSCNGASMAIGIIGYRGNTHLRWQKICNLFERFCGQVAASIAVSVAGALMFILMVAFSGLRLRNKSRS
;
A
#
# COMPACT_ATOMS: atom_id res chain seq x y z
N MET A 1 25.06 -5.36 19.56
CA MET A 1 24.35 -6.40 18.76
C MET A 1 22.86 -6.08 18.61
N MET A 2 22.04 -6.07 19.67
CA MET A 2 20.58 -5.82 19.58
C MET A 2 20.16 -4.50 18.90
N SER A 3 20.86 -3.37 19.12
CA SER A 3 20.48 -2.07 18.52
C SER A 3 20.67 -2.01 17.00
N ILE A 4 21.63 -2.75 16.45
CA ILE A 4 21.88 -2.81 15.00
C ILE A 4 20.73 -3.54 14.32
N LEU A 5 20.34 -4.70 14.87
CA LEU A 5 19.21 -5.48 14.37
C LEU A 5 17.91 -4.65 14.35
N HIS A 6 17.64 -3.90 15.42
CA HIS A 6 16.45 -3.06 15.52
C HIS A 6 16.42 -1.93 14.47
N SER A 7 17.58 -1.38 14.14
CA SER A 7 17.71 -0.34 13.11
C SER A 7 17.50 -0.91 11.70
N MET A 8 18.03 -2.10 11.42
CA MET A 8 17.83 -2.78 10.13
C MET A 8 16.37 -3.15 9.89
N ILE A 9 15.67 -3.66 10.92
CA ILE A 9 14.24 -3.97 10.84
C ILE A 9 13.44 -2.69 10.51
N LEU A 10 13.74 -1.58 11.18
CA LEU A 10 13.05 -0.32 10.94
C LEU A 10 13.24 0.20 9.51
N VAL A 11 14.46 0.08 8.94
CA VAL A 11 14.71 0.43 7.54
C VAL A 11 13.92 -0.46 6.59
N LEU A 12 13.89 -1.77 6.85
CA LEU A 12 13.14 -2.72 6.03
C LEU A 12 11.63 -2.45 6.09
N ASP A 13 11.08 -2.10 7.25
CA ASP A 13 9.67 -1.76 7.40
C ASP A 13 9.29 -0.49 6.62
N ILE A 14 10.16 0.54 6.65
CA ILE A 14 9.97 1.76 5.84
C ILE A 14 9.97 1.44 4.35
N LEU A 15 10.89 0.58 3.91
CA LEU A 15 10.95 0.13 2.51
C LEU A 15 9.66 -0.60 2.12
N MET A 16 9.13 -1.48 2.98
CA MET A 16 7.88 -2.19 2.74
C MET A 16 6.69 -1.23 2.62
N VAL A 17 6.59 -0.22 3.47
CA VAL A 17 5.55 0.83 3.37
C VAL A 17 5.63 1.53 2.02
N ALA A 18 6.83 1.95 1.58
CA ALA A 18 7.01 2.64 0.32
C ALA A 18 6.59 1.78 -0.90
N LEU A 19 6.96 0.50 -0.88
CA LEU A 19 6.58 -0.45 -1.92
C LEU A 19 5.07 -0.71 -1.95
N LEU A 20 4.43 -0.92 -0.79
CA LEU A 20 2.99 -1.14 -0.70
C LEU A 20 2.20 0.05 -1.25
N PHE A 21 2.60 1.27 -0.93
CA PHE A 21 1.93 2.48 -1.44
C PHE A 21 2.11 2.63 -2.96
N SER A 22 3.30 2.31 -3.46
CA SER A 22 3.59 2.34 -4.91
C SER A 22 2.73 1.33 -5.68
N CYS A 23 2.65 0.09 -5.19
CA CYS A 23 1.83 -0.96 -5.79
C CYS A 23 0.34 -0.64 -5.74
N ASN A 24 -0.16 -0.12 -4.62
CA ASN A 24 -1.56 0.29 -4.50
C ASN A 24 -1.88 1.45 -5.46
N GLY A 25 -0.99 2.44 -5.57
CA GLY A 25 -1.15 3.56 -6.51
C GLY A 25 -1.18 3.10 -7.97
N ALA A 26 -0.25 2.23 -8.38
CA ALA A 26 -0.24 1.66 -9.73
C ALA A 26 -1.51 0.84 -10.02
N SER A 27 -1.93 0.00 -9.07
CA SER A 27 -3.15 -0.82 -9.20
C SER A 27 -4.40 0.05 -9.29
N MET A 28 -4.48 1.12 -8.50
CA MET A 28 -5.60 2.04 -8.50
C MET A 28 -5.66 2.85 -9.80
N ALA A 29 -4.53 3.28 -10.33
CA ALA A 29 -4.46 3.97 -11.63
C ALA A 29 -5.02 3.07 -12.75
N ILE A 30 -4.54 1.82 -12.84
CA ILE A 30 -5.04 0.85 -13.83
C ILE A 30 -6.52 0.54 -13.59
N GLY A 31 -6.94 0.39 -12.33
CA GLY A 31 -8.33 0.15 -11.95
C GLY A 31 -9.27 1.27 -12.38
N ILE A 32 -8.87 2.54 -12.20
CA ILE A 32 -9.65 3.71 -12.63
C ILE A 32 -9.79 3.74 -14.14
N ILE A 33 -8.72 3.42 -14.86
CA ILE A 33 -8.78 3.39 -16.32
C ILE A 33 -9.69 2.25 -16.81
N GLY A 34 -9.62 1.07 -16.18
CA GLY A 34 -10.51 -0.05 -16.44
C GLY A 34 -11.99 0.22 -16.08
N TYR A 35 -12.24 1.06 -15.08
CA TYR A 35 -13.58 1.46 -14.64
C TYR A 35 -14.21 2.54 -15.53
N ARG A 36 -13.46 3.61 -15.83
CA ARG A 36 -13.96 4.72 -16.65
C ARG A 36 -14.04 4.35 -18.14
N GLY A 37 -13.08 3.56 -18.63
CA GLY A 37 -12.91 3.29 -20.06
C GLY A 37 -12.58 4.57 -20.85
N ASN A 38 -12.18 4.41 -22.11
CA ASN A 38 -12.03 5.53 -23.03
C ASN A 38 -12.47 5.14 -24.43
N THR A 39 -13.57 5.73 -24.89
CA THR A 39 -14.14 5.47 -26.22
C THR A 39 -13.21 5.93 -27.35
N HIS A 40 -12.45 7.00 -27.15
CA HIS A 40 -11.49 7.50 -28.15
C HIS A 40 -10.35 6.51 -28.44
N LEU A 41 -9.96 5.69 -27.46
CA LEU A 41 -8.95 4.65 -27.61
C LEU A 41 -9.57 3.27 -27.86
N ARG A 42 -10.89 3.20 -28.13
CA ARG A 42 -11.69 1.97 -28.19
C ARG A 42 -11.57 1.09 -26.93
N TRP A 43 -11.17 1.68 -25.81
CA TRP A 43 -11.00 0.94 -24.56
C TRP A 43 -12.33 0.87 -23.82
N GLN A 44 -13.00 -0.26 -23.94
CA GLN A 44 -14.29 -0.51 -23.29
C GLN A 44 -14.11 -0.71 -21.78
N LYS A 45 -15.13 -0.38 -21.00
CA LYS A 45 -15.13 -0.55 -19.53
C LYS A 45 -15.06 -2.03 -19.16
N ILE A 46 -13.87 -2.50 -18.81
CA ILE A 46 -13.62 -3.92 -18.46
C ILE A 46 -14.44 -4.30 -17.21
N CYS A 47 -14.57 -3.39 -16.25
CA CYS A 47 -15.37 -3.62 -15.04
C CYS A 47 -16.85 -3.87 -15.33
N ASN A 48 -17.40 -3.40 -16.46
CA ASN A 48 -18.80 -3.65 -16.83
C ASN A 48 -19.02 -5.06 -17.37
N LEU A 49 -17.95 -5.71 -17.86
CA LEU A 49 -17.97 -7.08 -18.36
C LEU A 49 -17.65 -8.10 -17.25
N PHE A 50 -16.81 -7.71 -16.29
CA PHE A 50 -16.38 -8.52 -15.15
C PHE A 50 -16.62 -7.82 -13.81
N GLU A 51 -17.87 -7.48 -13.50
CA GLU A 51 -18.22 -6.74 -12.28
C GLU A 51 -17.72 -7.42 -11.00
N ARG A 52 -17.90 -8.74 -10.90
CA ARG A 52 -17.50 -9.51 -9.71
C ARG A 52 -16.00 -9.48 -9.47
N PHE A 53 -15.21 -9.59 -10.55
CA PHE A 53 -13.75 -9.49 -10.47
C PHE A 53 -13.30 -8.07 -10.12
N CYS A 54 -13.92 -7.05 -10.73
CA CYS A 54 -13.61 -5.66 -10.44
C CYS A 54 -13.92 -5.29 -8.99
N GLY A 55 -15.04 -5.75 -8.44
CA GLY A 55 -15.38 -5.59 -7.04
C GLY A 55 -14.38 -6.28 -6.10
N GLN A 56 -13.93 -7.49 -6.45
CA GLN A 56 -12.93 -8.21 -5.67
C GLN A 56 -11.56 -7.53 -5.69
N VAL A 57 -11.12 -7.01 -6.84
CA VAL A 57 -9.89 -6.23 -6.95
C VAL A 57 -9.99 -4.93 -6.15
N ALA A 58 -11.11 -4.21 -6.25
CA ALA A 58 -11.33 -2.98 -5.49
C ALA A 58 -11.31 -3.24 -3.97
N ALA A 59 -11.97 -4.32 -3.51
CA ALA A 59 -11.94 -4.73 -2.12
C ALA A 59 -10.52 -5.13 -1.67
N SER A 60 -9.77 -5.84 -2.51
CA SER A 60 -8.37 -6.21 -2.24
C SER A 60 -7.47 -4.99 -2.08
N ILE A 61 -7.59 -4.00 -2.97
CA ILE A 61 -6.84 -2.73 -2.87
C ILE A 61 -7.23 -1.99 -1.58
N ALA A 62 -8.53 -1.91 -1.25
CA ALA A 62 -8.99 -1.25 -0.04
C ALA A 62 -8.42 -1.88 1.24
N VAL A 63 -8.43 -3.22 1.33
CA VAL A 63 -7.83 -3.96 2.45
C VAL A 63 -6.31 -3.77 2.47
N SER A 64 -5.64 -3.75 1.31
CA SER A 64 -4.20 -3.54 1.21
C SER A 64 -3.79 -2.14 1.68
N VAL A 65 -4.56 -1.11 1.33
CA VAL A 65 -4.35 0.27 1.81
C VAL A 65 -4.56 0.35 3.33
N ALA A 66 -5.60 -0.30 3.87
CA ALA A 66 -5.81 -0.35 5.32
C ALA A 66 -4.63 -1.03 6.04
N GLY A 67 -4.09 -2.12 5.47
CA GLY A 67 -2.87 -2.78 5.95
C GLY A 67 -1.64 -1.89 5.90
N ALA A 68 -1.44 -1.14 4.81
CA ALA A 68 -0.33 -0.19 4.67
C ALA A 68 -0.38 0.92 5.73
N LEU A 69 -1.59 1.42 6.06
CA LEU A 69 -1.78 2.40 7.14
C LEU A 69 -1.42 1.83 8.51
N MET A 70 -1.81 0.58 8.81
CA MET A 70 -1.41 -0.10 10.05
C MET A 70 0.10 -0.28 10.14
N PHE A 71 0.76 -0.62 9.02
CA PHE A 71 2.22 -0.70 8.96
C PHE A 71 2.90 0.63 9.28
N ILE A 72 2.39 1.75 8.75
CA ILE A 72 2.90 3.10 9.07
C ILE A 72 2.80 3.37 10.57
N LEU A 73 1.67 3.05 11.21
CA LEU A 73 1.50 3.23 12.65
C LEU A 73 2.51 2.39 13.43
N MET A 74 2.69 1.12 13.05
CA MET A 74 3.65 0.22 13.70
C MET A 74 5.10 0.72 13.56
N VAL A 75 5.49 1.21 12.39
CA VAL A 75 6.80 1.85 12.15
C VAL A 75 6.96 3.10 13.02
N ALA A 76 5.94 3.96 13.09
CA ALA A 76 5.97 5.17 13.89
C ALA A 76 6.15 4.85 15.39
N PHE A 77 5.38 3.90 15.92
CA PHE A 77 5.53 3.45 17.32
C PHE A 77 6.94 2.89 17.59
N SER A 78 7.48 2.09 16.67
CA SER A 78 8.83 1.51 16.81
C SER A 78 9.91 2.59 16.81
N GLY A 79 9.82 3.56 15.90
CA GLY A 79 10.74 4.70 15.82
C GLY A 79 10.67 5.62 17.04
N LEU A 80 9.47 5.93 17.54
CA LEU A 80 9.28 6.72 18.75
C LEU A 80 9.87 6.03 19.98
N ARG A 81 9.72 4.71 20.09
CA ARG A 81 10.26 3.92 21.21
C ARG A 81 11.79 3.91 21.21
N LEU A 82 12.40 3.77 20.03
CA LEU A 82 13.85 3.90 19.85
C LEU A 82 14.36 5.29 20.26
N ARG A 83 13.68 6.35 19.79
CA ARG A 83 14.02 7.73 20.14
C ARG A 83 13.94 8.00 21.64
N ASN A 84 12.87 7.53 22.30
CA ASN A 84 12.73 7.70 23.75
C ASN A 84 13.81 6.92 24.53
N LYS A 85 14.16 5.71 24.10
CA LYS A 85 15.25 4.94 24.72
C LYS A 85 16.62 5.57 24.53
N SER A 86 16.86 6.26 23.42
CA SER A 86 18.11 7.00 23.20
C SER A 86 18.22 8.28 24.02
N ARG A 87 17.09 8.80 24.54
CA ARG A 87 17.02 10.09 25.26
C ARG A 87 17.04 9.93 26.79
N SER A 88 16.80 8.71 27.29
CA SER A 88 16.91 8.31 28.70
C SER A 88 18.24 7.64 28.97
#